data_AF-A0A955YP20-F1
#
_entry.id   AF-A0A955YP20-F1
#
_cell.length_a   1.000
_cell.length_b   1.000
_cell.length_c   1.000
_cell.angle_alpha   90.00
_cell.angle_beta   90.00
_cell.angle_gamma   90.00
#
_symmetry.space_group_name_H-M   'P 1'
#
loop_
_entity.id
_entity.type
_entity.pdbx_description
1 polymer ?
#
loop_
_entity_poly.entity_id
_entity_poly.type
_entity_poly.pdbx_seq_one_letter_code
_entity_poly.pdbx_strand_id
1 'polypeptide(L)'
;MFHVNGYRARPFNPLAAFAVTDAQRMFLNDGHAHFTDVASLVGLSDTAHTTSTVCADLDLDGDVDIVTLEVDGVLRAYENTLRSDRHFVALDLEGRYR
;
A
#
# COMPACT_ATOMS: atom_id res chain seq x y z
N MET A 1 6.05 -5.56 -5.10
CA MET A 1 6.33 -4.13 -5.34
C MET A 1 5.00 -3.42 -5.42
N PHE A 2 4.81 -2.35 -4.64
CA PHE A 2 3.58 -1.57 -4.65
C PHE A 2 3.81 -0.25 -5.41
N HIS A 3 2.83 0.17 -6.21
CA HIS A 3 2.87 1.41 -6.95
C HIS A 3 1.60 2.20 -6.66
N VAL A 4 1.79 3.42 -6.16
CA VAL A 4 0.72 4.40 -6.00
C VAL A 4 0.54 5.17 -7.29
N ASN A 5 -0.70 5.36 -7.71
CA ASN A 5 -1.02 6.37 -8.69
C ASN A 5 -2.26 7.15 -8.23
N GLY A 6 -2.35 8.39 -8.69
CA GLY A 6 -3.60 9.09 -8.86
C GLY A 6 -3.31 10.53 -9.23
N TYR A 7 -4.01 11.04 -10.25
CA TYR A 7 -4.22 12.47 -10.39
C TYR A 7 -5.71 12.68 -10.60
N ARG A 8 -6.39 13.09 -9.54
CA ARG A 8 -7.81 13.46 -9.63
C ARG A 8 -7.91 14.95 -9.94
N ALA A 9 -8.35 15.29 -11.15
CA ALA A 9 -8.62 16.68 -11.44
C ALA A 9 -9.81 17.19 -10.61
N ARG A 10 -9.63 18.36 -10.02
CA ARG A 10 -10.69 19.08 -9.31
C ARG A 10 -11.61 19.75 -10.35
N PRO A 11 -12.92 19.92 -10.05
CA PRO A 11 -13.80 20.70 -10.90
C PRO A 11 -13.17 22.08 -11.14
N PHE A 12 -13.22 22.57 -12.38
CA PHE A 12 -12.55 23.78 -12.90
C PHE A 12 -11.07 23.68 -13.31
N ASN A 13 -10.43 22.50 -13.24
CA ASN A 13 -9.09 22.36 -13.79
C ASN A 13 -9.13 22.03 -15.30
N PRO A 14 -8.62 22.89 -16.20
CA PRO A 14 -8.57 22.60 -17.64
C PRO A 14 -7.68 21.38 -18.00
N LEU A 15 -6.85 20.91 -17.06
CA LEU A 15 -6.11 19.64 -17.17
C LEU A 15 -6.95 18.40 -16.82
N ALA A 16 -8.25 18.56 -16.52
CA ALA A 16 -9.15 17.42 -16.22
C ALA A 16 -9.25 16.41 -17.37
N ALA A 17 -9.06 16.85 -18.61
CA ALA A 17 -8.97 15.95 -19.76
C ALA A 17 -7.75 15.01 -19.72
N PHE A 18 -6.73 15.33 -18.91
CA PHE A 18 -5.55 14.50 -18.66
C PHE A 18 -5.56 13.82 -17.29
N ALA A 19 -6.67 13.93 -16.54
CA ALA A 19 -6.85 13.19 -15.30
C ALA A 19 -7.05 11.72 -15.64
N VAL A 20 -5.92 11.02 -15.78
CA VAL A 20 -5.92 9.56 -15.83
C VAL A 20 -6.34 9.10 -14.44
N THR A 21 -7.53 8.51 -14.38
CA THR A 21 -7.97 7.76 -13.21
C THR A 21 -7.20 6.43 -13.24
N ASP A 22 -5.94 6.46 -12.83
CA ASP A 22 -5.14 5.25 -12.74
C ASP A 22 -5.33 4.63 -11.36
N ALA A 23 -5.53 3.32 -11.35
CA ALA A 23 -5.67 2.56 -10.13
C ALA A 23 -4.29 2.35 -9.49
N GLN A 24 -4.30 2.17 -8.17
CA GLN A 24 -3.17 1.60 -7.46
C GLN A 24 -2.84 0.22 -8.05
N ARG A 25 -1.55 -0.13 -8.09
CA ARG A 25 -1.05 -1.40 -8.64
C ARG A 25 -0.20 -2.12 -7.61
N MET A 26 -0.37 -3.43 -7.56
CA MET A 26 0.40 -4.29 -6.67
C MET A 26 1.01 -5.40 -7.50
N PHE A 27 2.33 -5.36 -7.64
CA PHE A 27 3.06 -6.34 -8.42
C PHE A 27 3.61 -7.44 -7.51
N LEU A 28 3.10 -8.66 -7.69
CA LEU A 28 3.63 -9.85 -7.05
C LEU A 28 4.77 -10.44 -7.89
N ASN A 29 5.93 -10.64 -7.28
CA ASN A 29 7.07 -11.31 -7.91
C ASN A 29 6.92 -12.83 -7.73
N ASP A 30 7.08 -13.59 -8.82
CA ASP A 30 7.05 -15.06 -8.79
C ASP A 30 8.38 -15.71 -8.30
N GLY A 31 9.39 -14.89 -7.99
CA GLY A 31 10.72 -15.34 -7.58
C GLY A 31 11.71 -15.49 -8.74
N HIS A 32 11.25 -15.36 -9.98
CA HIS A 32 12.04 -15.45 -11.21
C HIS A 32 12.09 -14.12 -11.96
N ALA A 33 11.85 -13.02 -11.24
CA ALA A 33 11.77 -11.66 -11.80
C ALA A 33 10.61 -11.46 -12.79
N HIS A 34 9.58 -12.30 -12.75
CA HIS A 34 8.30 -12.00 -13.38
C HIS A 34 7.35 -11.38 -12.36
N PHE A 35 6.69 -10.31 -12.79
CA PHE A 35 5.79 -9.52 -11.95
C PHE A 35 4.39 -9.56 -12.52
N THR A 36 3.42 -9.93 -11.68
CA THR A 36 2.00 -9.93 -12.03
C THR A 36 1.29 -8.85 -11.24
N ASP A 37 0.52 -7.99 -11.91
CA ASP A 37 -0.37 -7.05 -11.21
C ASP A 37 -1.54 -7.82 -10.59
N VAL A 38 -1.60 -7.81 -9.25
CA VAL A 38 -2.60 -8.48 -8.43
C VAL A 38 -3.50 -7.49 -7.68
N ALA A 39 -3.39 -6.18 -7.93
CA ALA A 39 -4.14 -5.16 -7.19
C ALA A 39 -5.64 -5.46 -7.07
N SER A 40 -6.29 -5.78 -8.19
CA SER A 40 -7.73 -6.10 -8.19
C SER A 40 -8.07 -7.40 -7.47
N LEU A 41 -7.14 -8.35 -7.42
CA LEU A 41 -7.34 -9.63 -6.72
C LEU A 41 -7.35 -9.45 -5.20
N VAL A 42 -6.57 -8.49 -4.69
CA VAL A 42 -6.39 -8.25 -3.25
C VAL A 42 -7.10 -6.98 -2.75
N GLY A 43 -7.97 -6.38 -3.57
CA GLY A 43 -8.74 -5.20 -3.18
C GLY A 43 -7.95 -3.88 -3.15
N LEU A 44 -6.76 -3.83 -3.75
CA LEU A 44 -5.87 -2.66 -3.81
C LEU A 44 -5.90 -1.95 -5.17
N SER A 45 -7.04 -1.96 -5.86
CA SER A 45 -7.20 -1.29 -7.17
C SER A 45 -8.06 -0.03 -7.09
N ASP A 46 -8.06 0.66 -5.95
CA ASP A 46 -8.72 1.95 -5.83
C ASP A 46 -7.98 3.03 -6.62
N THR A 47 -8.68 4.10 -6.97
CA THR A 47 -8.17 5.18 -7.83
C THR A 47 -7.95 6.47 -7.05
N ALA A 48 -7.75 6.37 -5.73
CA ALA A 48 -7.50 7.52 -4.91
C ALA A 48 -6.11 8.10 -5.18
N HIS A 49 -5.98 9.41 -4.99
CA HIS A 49 -4.72 10.10 -5.20
C HIS A 49 -3.80 9.88 -4.00
N THR A 50 -3.11 8.74 -4.01
CA THR A 50 -2.18 8.33 -2.96
C THR A 50 -0.81 8.96 -3.19
N THR A 51 -0.27 9.60 -2.15
CA THR A 51 1.06 10.26 -2.17
C THR A 51 2.13 9.45 -1.47
N SER A 52 1.73 8.64 -0.49
CA SER A 52 2.66 7.88 0.35
C SER A 52 2.16 6.48 0.64
N THR A 53 3.10 5.57 0.83
CA THR A 53 2.84 4.20 1.28
C THR A 53 3.84 3.81 2.35
N VAL A 54 3.36 3.11 3.37
CA VAL A 54 4.17 2.47 4.40
C VAL A 54 3.81 0.98 4.42
N CYS A 55 4.83 0.13 4.45
CA CYS A 55 4.66 -1.30 4.70
C CYS A 55 5.19 -1.60 6.10
N ALA A 56 4.35 -2.15 6.97
CA ALA A 56 4.71 -2.50 8.34
C ALA A 56 3.77 -3.60 8.83
N ASP A 57 4.23 -4.43 9.77
CA ASP A 57 3.41 -5.34 10.54
C ASP A 57 2.71 -4.52 11.65
N LEU A 58 1.45 -4.14 11.45
CA LEU A 58 0.76 -3.18 12.32
C LEU A 58 0.10 -3.85 13.52
N ASP A 59 -0.33 -5.10 13.37
CA ASP A 59 -1.01 -5.87 14.40
C ASP A 59 -0.11 -6.88 15.12
N LEU A 60 1.15 -7.00 14.68
CA LEU A 60 2.21 -7.84 15.23
C LEU A 60 1.97 -9.34 15.03
N ASP A 61 1.29 -9.71 13.95
CA ASP A 61 0.98 -11.11 13.62
C ASP A 61 2.05 -11.77 12.72
N GLY A 62 3.04 -10.99 12.28
CA GLY A 62 4.18 -11.45 11.49
C GLY A 62 3.98 -11.36 9.98
N ASP A 63 2.85 -10.83 9.53
CA ASP A 63 2.62 -10.53 8.14
C ASP A 63 2.68 -8.99 7.89
N VAL A 64 2.91 -8.58 6.64
CA VAL A 64 3.20 -7.16 6.33
C VAL A 64 1.96 -6.51 5.77
N ASP A 65 1.45 -5.52 6.50
CA ASP A 65 0.34 -4.66 6.09
C ASP A 65 0.78 -3.49 5.21
N ILE A 66 -0.22 -2.80 4.66
CA ILE A 66 -0.01 -1.61 3.83
C ILE A 66 -0.84 -0.46 4.39
N VAL A 67 -0.20 0.70 4.59
CA VAL A 67 -0.87 1.97 4.86
C VAL A 67 -0.62 2.94 3.73
N THR A 68 -1.68 3.61 3.26
CA THR A 68 -1.61 4.63 2.22
C THR A 68 -2.12 5.97 2.74
N LEU A 69 -1.45 7.06 2.34
CA LEU A 69 -1.91 8.43 2.59
C LEU A 69 -2.31 9.09 1.26
N GLU A 70 -3.51 9.64 1.23
CA GLU A 70 -4.04 10.40 0.09
C GLU A 70 -3.70 11.89 0.19
N VAL A 71 -3.68 12.58 -0.95
CA VAL A 71 -3.54 14.05 -1.01
C VAL A 71 -4.57 14.77 -0.14
N ASP A 72 -5.79 14.25 -0.08
CA ASP A 72 -6.88 14.87 0.68
C ASP A 72 -6.81 14.55 2.19
N GLY A 73 -5.73 13.91 2.65
CA GLY A 73 -5.48 13.61 4.06
C GLY A 73 -6.17 12.35 4.59
N VAL A 74 -6.77 11.56 3.71
CA VAL A 74 -7.38 10.28 4.07
C VAL A 74 -6.27 9.23 4.20
N LEU A 75 -6.33 8.48 5.30
CA LEU A 75 -5.44 7.36 5.58
C LEU A 75 -6.24 6.06 5.41
N ARG A 76 -5.71 5.11 4.64
CA ARG A 76 -6.26 3.76 4.51
C ARG A 76 -5.22 2.76 4.98
N ALA A 77 -5.68 1.75 5.73
CA ALA A 77 -4.89 0.61 6.13
C ALA A 77 -5.49 -0.64 5.49
N TYR A 78 -4.61 -1.51 5.00
CA TYR A 78 -4.94 -2.77 4.37
C TYR A 78 -4.22 -3.87 5.13
N GLU A 79 -5.00 -4.63 5.89
CA GLU A 79 -4.54 -5.79 6.64
C GLU A 79 -4.25 -6.92 5.66
N ASN A 80 -3.02 -7.42 5.68
CA ASN A 80 -2.74 -8.68 5.03
C ASN A 80 -3.23 -9.80 5.96
N THR A 81 -3.97 -10.74 5.41
CA THR A 81 -4.59 -11.86 6.17
C THR A 81 -4.11 -13.21 5.66
N LEU A 82 -3.11 -13.20 4.78
CA LEU A 82 -2.50 -14.41 4.25
C LEU A 82 -1.69 -15.05 5.37
N ARG A 83 -2.32 -16.03 6.03
CA ARG A 83 -1.64 -16.94 6.96
C ARG A 83 -0.36 -17.42 6.33
N SER A 84 0.74 -16.97 6.91
CA SER A 84 2.04 -17.35 6.44
C SER A 84 2.64 -18.32 7.43
N ASP A 85 3.26 -19.37 6.90
CA ASP A 85 4.13 -20.25 7.68
C ASP A 85 5.45 -19.52 8.04
N ARG A 86 5.54 -18.19 7.85
CA ARG A 86 6.76 -17.42 8.08
C ARG A 86 7.02 -17.31 9.57
N HIS A 87 8.29 -17.44 9.92
CA HIS A 87 8.78 -17.27 11.27
C HIS A 87 9.21 -15.81 11.45
N PHE A 88 8.49 -15.04 12.25
CA PHE A 88 8.90 -13.70 12.67
C PHE A 88 9.42 -13.73 14.11
N VAL A 89 10.23 -12.72 14.47
CA VAL A 89 10.71 -12.51 15.83
C VAL A 89 10.34 -11.07 16.22
N ALA A 90 9.43 -10.93 17.18
CA ALA A 90 9.12 -9.65 17.81
C ALA A 90 10.07 -9.43 19.00
N LEU A 91 10.67 -8.24 19.08
CA LEU A 91 11.54 -7.83 20.19
C LEU A 91 10.95 -6.58 20.84
N ASP A 92 10.70 -6.65 22.15
CA ASP A 92 10.42 -5.48 22.97
C ASP A 92 11.74 -5.00 23.62
N LEU A 93 12.07 -3.73 23.43
CA LEU A 93 13.34 -3.15 23.86
C LEU A 93 13.12 -2.19 25.02
N GLU A 94 13.42 -2.64 26.23
CA GLU A 94 13.45 -1.76 27.41
C GLU A 94 14.84 -1.12 27.60
N GLY A 95 14.95 0.17 27.31
CA GLY A 95 16.13 0.96 27.63
C GLY A 95 16.18 1.37 29.10
N ARG A 96 17.30 1.14 29.78
CA ARG A 96 17.61 1.78 31.08
C ARG A 96 18.74 2.78 30.91
N TYR A 97 18.43 4.06 31.05
CA TYR A 97 19.43 5.12 31.18
C TYR A 97 19.97 5.13 32.62
N ARG A 98 21.29 5.23 32.78
CA ARG A 98 21.96 5.46 34.08
C ARG A 98 22.30 6.92 34.25
#